data_AF-A0A2N2CAV3-F1
#
_entry.id   AF-A0A2N2CAV3-F1
#
_cell.length_a   1.000
_cell.length_b   1.000
_cell.length_c   1.000
_cell.angle_alpha   90.00
_cell.angle_beta   90.00
_cell.angle_gamma   90.00
#
_symmetry.space_group_name_H-M   'P 1'
#
loop_
_entity.id
_entity.type
_entity.pdbx_description
1 polymer ?
#
loop_
_entity_poly.entity_id
_entity_poly.type
_entity_poly.pdbx_seq_one_letter_code
_entity_poly.pdbx_strand_id
1 'polypeptide(L)'
;MDKKYTRWILPLLILLALGLALRIIEGIMPENFQSPLSVVATAALLFMFGMFLTQHKKRSSGWFKKLLVSFIMLIIVGKRLGWIEFDVFWRYVNDLGINQTIQNAVIIYCGWIFFD
;
A
#
# COMPACT_ATOMS: atom_id res chain seq x y z
N MET A 1 -11.69 29.37 -1.43
CA MET A 1 -11.52 28.12 -2.19
C MET A 1 -12.60 27.14 -1.76
N ASP A 2 -13.49 26.79 -2.68
CA ASP A 2 -14.68 25.97 -2.40
C ASP A 2 -14.31 24.60 -1.82
N LYS A 3 -14.88 24.30 -0.65
CA LYS A 3 -14.66 23.08 0.16
C LYS A 3 -14.84 21.76 -0.63
N LYS A 4 -15.44 21.81 -1.82
CA LYS A 4 -15.69 20.68 -2.71
C LYS A 4 -14.45 20.26 -3.51
N TYR A 5 -13.61 21.19 -3.96
CA TYR A 5 -12.40 20.88 -4.74
C TYR A 5 -11.26 20.34 -3.87
N THR A 6 -11.12 20.87 -2.66
CA THR A 6 -10.11 20.43 -1.70
C THR A 6 -10.22 18.95 -1.35
N ARG A 7 -11.44 18.38 -1.36
CA ARG A 7 -11.69 16.94 -1.11
C ARG A 7 -11.08 15.99 -2.14
N TRP A 8 -10.97 16.39 -3.40
CA TRP A 8 -10.45 15.54 -4.48
C TRP A 8 -8.95 15.79 -4.75
N ILE A 9 -8.50 17.02 -4.51
CA ILE A 9 -7.10 17.40 -4.70
C ILE A 9 -6.21 16.89 -3.55
N LEU A 10 -6.72 16.85 -2.31
CA LEU A 10 -5.99 16.33 -1.14
C LEU A 10 -5.38 14.93 -1.34
N PRO A 11 -6.14 13.90 -1.80
CA PRO A 11 -5.56 12.58 -2.00
C PRO A 11 -4.49 12.56 -3.09
N LEU A 12 -4.65 13.31 -4.18
CA LEU A 12 -3.61 13.43 -5.21
C LEU A 12 -2.33 14.09 -4.67
N LEU A 13 -2.48 15.12 -3.84
CA LEU A 13 -1.35 15.85 -3.25
C LEU A 13 -0.62 14.99 -2.21
N ILE A 14 -1.35 14.20 -1.42
CA ILE A 14 -0.76 13.21 -0.50
C ILE A 14 -0.01 12.13 -1.28
N LEU A 15 -0.57 11.62 -2.37
CA LEU A 15 0.07 10.60 -3.20
C LEU A 15 1.37 11.12 -3.83
N LEU A 16 1.35 12.38 -4.29
CA LEU A 16 2.53 13.06 -4.83
C LEU A 16 3.58 13.35 -3.74
N ALA A 17 3.16 13.77 -2.55
CA ALA A 17 4.05 13.98 -1.40
C ALA A 17 4.69 12.68 -0.91
N LEU A 18 3.94 11.57 -0.89
CA LEU A 18 4.43 10.23 -0.54
C LEU A 18 5.47 9.74 -1.54
N GLY A 19 5.22 9.94 -2.84
CA GLY A 19 6.18 9.60 -3.90
C GLY A 19 7.48 10.41 -3.81
N LEU A 20 7.39 11.70 -3.50
CA LEU A 20 8.58 12.54 -3.25
C LEU A 20 9.34 12.11 -2.00
N ALA A 21 8.63 11.79 -0.92
CA ALA A 21 9.25 11.30 0.32
C ALA A 21 10.03 9.99 0.10
N LEU A 22 9.46 9.04 -0.65
CA LEU A 22 10.15 7.80 -1.01
C LEU A 22 11.43 8.06 -1.79
N ARG A 23 11.38 8.94 -2.77
CA ARG A 23 12.53 9.29 -3.61
C ARG A 23 13.66 9.96 -2.81
N ILE A 24 13.30 10.76 -1.81
CA ILE A 24 14.27 11.37 -0.88
C ILE A 24 14.91 10.31 0.02
N ILE A 25 14.10 9.37 0.55
CA ILE A 25 14.59 8.27 1.40
C ILE A 25 15.58 7.38 0.63
N GLU A 26 15.25 7.02 -0.61
CA GLU A 26 16.13 6.22 -1.48
C GLU A 26 17.44 6.94 -1.79
N GLY A 27 17.42 8.27 -1.97
CA GLY A 27 18.61 9.06 -2.27
C GLY A 27 19.58 9.26 -1.09
N ILE A 28 19.14 9.04 0.16
CA ILE A 28 19.94 9.25 1.37
C ILE A 28 20.51 7.93 1.91
N MET A 29 19.89 6.78 1.59
CA MET A 29 20.26 5.50 2.17
C MET A 29 21.37 4.76 1.41
N PRO A 30 22.23 3.97 2.10
CA PRO A 30 23.24 3.12 1.47
C PRO A 30 22.61 1.94 0.71
N GLU A 31 23.19 1.60 -0.46
CA GLU A 31 22.63 0.66 -1.47
C GLU A 31 22.18 -0.69 -0.91
N ASN A 32 22.84 -1.20 0.13
CA ASN A 32 22.55 -2.50 0.73
C ASN A 32 21.17 -2.60 1.41
N PHE A 33 20.59 -1.47 1.83
CA PHE A 33 19.28 -1.44 2.52
C PHE A 33 18.18 -0.78 1.70
N GLN A 34 18.50 -0.22 0.52
CA GLN A 34 17.52 0.51 -0.29
C GLN A 34 16.38 -0.39 -0.77
N SER A 35 16.64 -1.66 -1.10
CA SER A 35 15.63 -2.54 -1.70
C SER A 35 14.55 -3.05 -0.72
N PRO A 36 14.85 -3.62 0.47
CA PRO A 36 13.78 -4.04 1.38
C PRO A 36 13.06 -2.86 2.02
N LEU A 37 13.78 -1.77 2.28
CA LEU A 37 13.26 -0.63 3.02
C LEU A 37 12.34 0.23 2.15
N SER A 38 12.67 0.41 0.86
CA SER A 38 11.77 1.04 -0.12
C SER A 38 10.46 0.25 -0.29
N VAL A 39 10.52 -1.09 -0.30
CA VAL A 39 9.32 -1.93 -0.40
C VAL A 39 8.40 -1.74 0.80
N VAL A 40 8.94 -1.80 2.02
CA VAL A 40 8.15 -1.62 3.25
C VAL A 40 7.61 -0.19 3.34
N ALA A 41 8.44 0.81 3.05
CA ALA A 41 8.01 2.20 3.03
C ALA A 41 6.89 2.42 2.01
N THR A 42 7.05 1.93 0.78
CA THR A 42 6.04 2.04 -0.27
C THR A 42 4.72 1.40 0.16
N ALA A 43 4.76 0.18 0.70
CA ALA A 43 3.57 -0.50 1.19
C ALA A 43 2.90 0.25 2.34
N ALA A 44 3.68 0.77 3.30
CA ALA A 44 3.15 1.54 4.43
C ALA A 44 2.49 2.85 3.97
N LEU A 45 3.09 3.55 3.00
CA LEU A 45 2.55 4.80 2.46
C LEU A 45 1.28 4.58 1.64
N LEU A 46 1.25 3.55 0.79
CA LEU A 46 0.03 3.14 0.06
C LEU A 46 -1.10 2.73 1.01
N PHE A 47 -0.75 2.04 2.09
CA PHE A 47 -1.71 1.63 3.11
C PHE A 47 -2.25 2.84 3.91
N MET A 48 -1.37 3.76 4.32
CA MET A 48 -1.77 5.04 4.93
C MET A 48 -2.66 5.87 4.02
N PHE A 49 -2.35 5.91 2.72
CA PHE A 49 -3.18 6.54 1.72
C PHE A 49 -4.59 5.90 1.66
N GLY A 50 -4.65 4.57 1.63
CA GLY A 50 -5.92 3.83 1.71
C GLY A 50 -6.72 4.17 2.96
N MET A 51 -6.08 4.22 4.13
CA MET A 51 -6.74 4.60 5.40
C MET A 51 -7.28 6.02 5.39
N PHE A 52 -6.57 6.97 4.77
CA PHE A 52 -7.01 8.36 4.66
C PHE A 52 -8.32 8.49 3.88
N LEU A 53 -8.52 7.64 2.85
CA LEU A 53 -9.76 7.60 2.07
C LEU A 53 -10.98 7.15 2.92
N THR A 54 -10.78 6.47 4.03
CA THR A 54 -11.85 5.91 4.89
C THR A 54 -12.35 6.87 5.96
N GLN A 55 -11.75 8.05 6.13
CA GLN A 55 -12.08 9.01 7.20
C GLN A 55 -13.55 9.47 7.28
N HIS A 56 -14.39 9.14 6.30
CA HIS A 56 -15.81 9.49 6.27
C HIS A 56 -16.77 8.33 6.58
N LYS A 57 -16.28 7.12 6.90
CA LYS A 57 -17.13 5.96 7.24
C LYS A 57 -17.20 5.68 8.74
N LYS A 58 -18.34 5.13 9.17
CA LYS A 58 -18.61 4.75 10.57
C LYS A 58 -17.74 3.55 10.93
N ARG A 59 -16.87 3.70 11.93
CA ARG A 59 -15.89 2.68 12.35
C ARG A 59 -16.62 1.42 12.84
N SER A 60 -16.59 0.30 12.12
CA SER A 60 -17.09 -0.98 12.66
C SER A 60 -15.96 -1.75 13.35
N SER A 61 -16.28 -2.48 14.41
CA SER A 61 -15.33 -3.21 15.26
C SER A 61 -15.04 -4.64 14.77
N GLY A 62 -15.07 -4.88 13.45
CA GLY A 62 -14.79 -6.21 12.90
C GLY A 62 -13.32 -6.60 13.07
N TRP A 63 -12.97 -7.33 14.14
CA TRP A 63 -11.61 -7.84 14.35
C TRP A 63 -11.14 -8.78 13.22
N PHE A 64 -12.06 -9.59 12.69
CA PHE A 64 -11.77 -10.52 11.59
C PHE A 64 -11.28 -9.82 10.30
N LYS A 65 -11.89 -8.68 9.96
CA LYS A 65 -11.50 -7.90 8.77
C LYS A 65 -10.07 -7.35 8.91
N LYS A 66 -9.70 -6.88 10.11
CA LYS A 66 -8.34 -6.39 10.40
C LYS A 66 -7.31 -7.51 10.30
N LEU A 67 -7.66 -8.71 10.77
CA LEU A 67 -6.79 -9.88 10.68
C LEU A 67 -6.57 -10.30 9.22
N LEU A 68 -7.64 -10.33 8.42
CA LEU A 68 -7.57 -10.65 7.00
C LEU A 68 -6.72 -9.62 6.21
N VAL A 69 -6.89 -8.32 6.49
CA VAL A 69 -6.07 -7.25 5.91
C VAL A 69 -4.60 -7.40 6.27
N SER A 70 -4.29 -7.66 7.54
CA SER A 70 -2.91 -7.87 7.99
C SER A 70 -2.26 -9.08 7.31
N PHE A 71 -3.01 -10.15 7.11
CA PHE A 71 -2.53 -11.35 6.43
C PHE A 71 -2.22 -11.09 4.95
N ILE A 72 -3.11 -10.41 4.23
CA ILE A 72 -2.89 -10.02 2.83
C ILE A 72 -1.67 -9.11 2.69
N MET A 73 -1.54 -8.10 3.56
CA MET A 73 -0.39 -7.20 3.56
C MET A 73 0.93 -7.96 3.77
N LEU A 74 0.94 -8.91 4.71
CA LEU A 74 2.13 -9.71 5.01
C LEU A 74 2.54 -10.57 3.79
N ILE A 75 1.58 -11.17 3.08
CA ILE A 75 1.86 -11.94 1.86
C ILE A 75 2.45 -11.04 0.75
N ILE A 76 1.85 -9.86 0.51
CA ILE A 76 2.31 -8.96 -0.57
C ILE A 76 3.71 -8.41 -0.26
N VAL A 77 3.93 -7.97 0.98
CA VAL A 77 5.23 -7.44 1.41
C VAL A 77 6.28 -8.54 1.43
N GLY A 78 5.97 -9.71 2.01
CA GLY A 78 6.86 -10.86 2.04
C GLY A 78 7.27 -11.35 0.66
N LYS A 79 6.36 -11.32 -0.32
CA LYS A 79 6.71 -11.60 -1.72
C LYS A 79 7.63 -10.54 -2.31
N ARG A 80 7.39 -9.25 -2.06
CA ARG A 80 8.24 -8.17 -2.59
C ARG A 80 9.64 -8.15 -1.98
N LEU A 81 9.79 -8.63 -0.73
CA LEU A 81 11.10 -8.82 -0.11
C LEU A 81 11.84 -10.07 -0.62
N GLY A 82 11.19 -10.92 -1.42
CA GLY A 82 11.77 -12.19 -1.87
C GLY A 82 11.79 -13.27 -0.76
N TRP A 83 11.06 -13.09 0.34
CA TRP A 83 10.98 -14.09 1.41
C TRP A 83 9.99 -15.22 1.10
N ILE A 84 9.08 -15.00 0.14
CA ILE A 84 8.01 -15.94 -0.22
C ILE A 84 8.15 -16.32 -1.70
N GLU A 85 8.90 -17.38 -1.97
CA GLU A 85 9.17 -17.91 -3.31
C GLU A 85 8.22 -19.06 -3.67
N PHE A 86 6.90 -18.80 -3.67
CA PHE A 86 5.95 -19.75 -4.26
C PHE A 86 5.86 -19.55 -5.78
N ASP A 87 6.89 -19.97 -6.49
CA ASP A 87 7.10 -19.70 -7.92
C ASP A 87 5.89 -20.09 -8.79
N VAL A 88 5.26 -21.22 -8.48
CA VAL A 88 4.09 -21.73 -9.21
C VAL A 88 2.86 -20.84 -8.98
N PHE A 89 2.57 -20.48 -7.73
CA PHE A 89 1.42 -19.63 -7.40
C PHE A 89 1.59 -18.22 -7.99
N TRP A 90 2.79 -17.65 -7.90
CA TRP A 90 3.07 -16.32 -8.42
C TRP A 90 3.07 -16.26 -9.93
N ARG A 91 3.44 -17.35 -10.63
CA ARG A 91 3.31 -17.44 -12.08
C ARG A 91 1.86 -17.37 -12.54
N TYR A 92 0.95 -18.12 -11.91
CA TYR A 92 -0.49 -18.02 -12.20
C TYR A 92 -1.06 -16.63 -11.87
N VAL A 93 -0.62 -16.03 -10.76
CA VAL A 93 -1.01 -14.67 -10.36
C VAL A 93 -0.51 -13.63 -11.38
N ASN A 94 0.68 -13.81 -11.93
CA ASN A 94 1.23 -12.92 -12.95
C ASN A 94 0.54 -13.13 -14.32
N ASP A 95 0.19 -14.37 -14.66
CA ASP A 95 -0.59 -14.71 -15.86
C ASP A 95 -2.02 -14.14 -15.79
N LEU A 96 -2.58 -14.00 -14.58
CA LEU A 96 -3.82 -13.25 -14.31
C LEU A 96 -3.65 -11.72 -14.42
N GLY A 97 -2.45 -11.23 -14.76
CA GLY A 97 -2.14 -9.82 -14.94
C GLY A 97 -1.87 -9.05 -13.64
N ILE A 98 -1.69 -9.74 -12.50
CA ILE A 98 -1.44 -9.12 -11.19
C ILE A 98 0.02 -8.65 -11.11
N ASN A 99 0.28 -7.56 -11.82
CA ASN A 99 1.54 -6.82 -11.81
C ASN A 99 1.72 -6.02 -10.51
N GLN A 100 2.90 -5.42 -10.33
CA GLN A 100 3.18 -4.53 -9.19
C GLN A 100 2.12 -3.42 -9.01
N THR A 101 1.55 -2.92 -10.11
CA THR A 101 0.46 -1.93 -10.09
C THR A 101 -0.81 -2.46 -9.41
N ILE A 102 -1.22 -3.70 -9.72
CA ILE A 102 -2.40 -4.30 -9.10
C ILE A 102 -2.14 -4.58 -7.62
N GLN A 103 -0.94 -5.04 -7.26
CA GLN A 103 -0.54 -5.20 -5.86
C GLN A 103 -0.60 -3.88 -5.09
N ASN A 104 -0.16 -2.76 -5.69
CA ASN A 104 -0.29 -1.43 -5.08
C ASN A 104 -1.76 -1.05 -4.87
N ALA A 105 -2.64 -1.31 -5.85
CA ALA A 105 -4.07 -1.07 -5.72
C ALA A 105 -4.71 -1.92 -4.61
N VAL A 106 -4.30 -3.18 -4.47
CA VAL A 106 -4.74 -4.07 -3.39
C VAL A 106 -4.29 -3.55 -2.02
N ILE A 107 -3.07 -3.05 -1.90
CA ILE A 107 -2.58 -2.42 -0.66
C ILE A 107 -3.42 -1.19 -0.29
N ILE A 108 -3.76 -0.34 -1.27
CA ILE A 108 -4.63 0.83 -1.05
C ILE A 108 -6.02 0.36 -0.60
N TYR A 109 -6.59 -0.66 -1.25
CA TYR A 109 -7.88 -1.24 -0.87
C TYR A 109 -7.87 -1.83 0.55
N CYS A 110 -6.77 -2.51 0.92
CA CYS A 110 -6.54 -3.02 2.27
C CYS A 110 -6.53 -1.89 3.30
N GLY A 111 -5.87 -0.77 3.01
CA GLY A 111 -5.91 0.42 3.86
C GLY A 111 -7.31 1.01 3.98
N TRP A 112 -8.07 1.00 2.87
CA TRP A 112 -9.43 1.50 2.84
C TRP A 112 -10.40 0.68 3.69
N ILE A 113 -10.34 -0.65 3.60
CA ILE A 113 -11.26 -1.54 4.33
C ILE A 113 -10.87 -1.73 5.81
N PHE A 114 -9.66 -1.34 6.21
CA PHE A 114 -9.15 -1.57 7.58
C PHE A 114 -10.00 -0.92 8.69
N PHE A 115 -10.66 0.20 8.39
CA PHE A 115 -11.53 0.91 9.34
C PHE A 115 -13.04 0.76 9.06
N ASP A 116 -13.42 -0.01 8.03
CA ASP A 116 -14.81 -0.29 7.66
C ASP A 116 -15.38 -1.48 8.43
#